data_AF-E1X444-F1
#
_entry.id   AF-E1X444-F1
#
_cell.length_a   1.000
_cell.length_b   1.000
_cell.length_c   1.000
_cell.angle_alpha   90.00
_cell.angle_beta   90.00
_cell.angle_gamma   90.00
#
_symmetry.space_group_name_H-M   'P 1'
#
loop_
_entity.id
_entity.type
_entity.pdbx_description
1 polymer ?
#
loop_
_entity_poly.entity_id
_entity_poly.type
_entity_poly.pdbx_seq_one_letter_code
_entity_poly.pdbx_strand_id
1 'polypeptide(L)'
;MTDKNAQLIHEITYSFYEVATKDFLIGYQFRKIQEFKSSDPLSPPIEAFKNHLPRIEKFWRVQLIGERLTKEDQRFDLINIHKSLNPNKGEVLRWVKLFNETLDQYEDDSNRDFIKLWRKKVSEFEKRFLTFLF
;
A
#
# COMPACT_ATOMS: atom_id res chain seq x y z
N MET A 1 3.75 -17.99 -14.07
CA MET A 1 3.83 -16.52 -14.16
C MET A 1 3.09 -15.83 -13.01
N THR A 2 1.85 -16.24 -12.69
CA THR A 2 1.08 -15.73 -11.55
C THR A 2 1.83 -15.83 -10.21
N ASP A 3 2.56 -16.90 -9.97
CA ASP A 3 3.27 -17.12 -8.71
C ASP A 3 4.44 -16.13 -8.48
N LYS A 4 5.25 -15.88 -9.52
CA LYS A 4 6.32 -14.86 -9.48
C LYS A 4 5.74 -13.46 -9.22
N ASN A 5 4.64 -13.11 -9.88
CA ASN A 5 4.00 -11.81 -9.69
C ASN A 5 3.36 -11.70 -8.30
N ALA A 6 2.78 -12.78 -7.76
CA ALA A 6 2.23 -12.78 -6.40
C ALA A 6 3.34 -12.59 -5.36
N GLN A 7 4.47 -13.28 -5.52
CA GLN A 7 5.65 -13.09 -4.67
C GLN A 7 6.19 -11.65 -4.75
N LEU A 8 6.29 -11.10 -5.95
CA LEU A 8 6.73 -9.71 -6.15
C LEU A 8 5.75 -8.70 -5.52
N ILE A 9 4.43 -8.97 -5.58
CA ILE A 9 3.42 -8.14 -4.90
C ILE A 9 3.64 -8.16 -3.39
N HIS A 10 3.86 -9.34 -2.82
CA HIS A 10 4.15 -9.51 -1.41
C HIS A 10 5.36 -8.67 -0.99
N GLU A 11 6.51 -8.88 -1.65
CA GLU A 11 7.76 -8.19 -1.34
C GLU A 11 7.63 -6.67 -1.41
N ILE A 12 7.08 -6.13 -2.52
CA ILE A 12 6.91 -4.68 -2.69
C ILE A 12 5.94 -4.11 -1.64
N THR A 13 4.85 -4.82 -1.34
CA THR A 13 3.87 -4.34 -0.36
C THR A 13 4.50 -4.23 1.03
N TYR A 14 5.26 -5.24 1.45
CA TYR A 14 5.88 -5.26 2.77
C TYR A 14 7.01 -4.25 2.87
N SER A 15 7.89 -4.17 1.86
CA SER A 15 8.97 -3.16 1.80
C SER A 15 8.44 -1.73 1.80
N PHE A 16 7.33 -1.46 1.12
CA PHE A 16 6.67 -0.15 1.20
C PHE A 16 6.28 0.20 2.65
N TYR A 17 5.72 -0.75 3.39
CA TYR A 17 5.32 -0.52 4.78
C TYR A 17 6.50 -0.31 5.72
N GLU A 18 7.65 -0.96 5.48
CA GLU A 18 8.86 -0.73 6.28
C GLU A 18 9.33 0.73 6.22
N VAL A 19 9.08 1.39 5.09
CA VAL A 19 9.42 2.81 4.86
C VAL A 19 8.28 3.73 5.29
N ALA A 20 7.06 3.50 4.79
CA ALA A 20 5.92 4.41 4.94
C ALA A 20 5.49 4.58 6.40
N THR A 21 5.62 3.53 7.22
CA THR A 21 5.23 3.58 8.64
C THR A 21 6.15 4.46 9.49
N LYS A 22 7.37 4.71 9.01
CA LYS A 22 8.41 5.54 9.65
C LYS A 22 8.57 6.91 8.98
N ASP A 23 7.86 7.16 7.87
CA ASP A 23 7.94 8.43 7.16
C ASP A 23 7.47 9.60 8.03
N PHE A 24 8.21 10.70 7.99
CA PHE A 24 7.94 11.85 8.86
C PHE A 24 6.59 12.51 8.58
N LEU A 25 6.09 12.45 7.33
CA LEU A 25 4.85 13.10 6.93
C LEU A 25 3.65 12.18 7.05
N ILE A 26 3.75 10.92 6.63
CA ILE A 26 2.61 9.99 6.59
C ILE A 26 2.65 8.90 7.66
N GLY A 27 3.79 8.65 8.31
CA GLY A 27 3.94 7.58 9.30
C GLY A 27 2.95 7.67 10.45
N TYR A 28 2.53 8.89 10.82
CA TYR A 28 1.52 9.09 11.86
C TYR A 28 0.14 8.52 11.51
N GLN A 29 -0.21 8.43 10.22
CA GLN A 29 -1.46 7.81 9.77
C GLN A 29 -1.41 6.30 10.06
N PHE A 30 -0.27 5.65 9.79
CA PHE A 30 -0.07 4.23 10.08
C PHE A 30 -0.08 3.94 11.57
N ARG A 31 0.45 4.84 12.40
CA ARG A 31 0.40 4.68 13.87
C ARG A 31 -1.03 4.61 14.44
N LYS A 32 -2.05 5.08 13.71
CA LYS A 32 -3.46 4.97 14.11
C LYS A 32 -4.02 3.55 13.96
N ILE A 33 -3.39 2.71 13.14
CA ILE A 33 -3.86 1.35 12.83
C ILE A 33 -2.90 0.26 13.35
N GLN A 34 -1.83 0.62 14.05
CA GLN A 34 -0.90 -0.33 14.65
C GLN A 34 -1.61 -1.13 15.76
N GLU A 35 -1.38 -2.44 15.82
CA GLU A 35 -1.99 -3.31 16.84
C GLU A 35 -1.32 -3.18 18.21
N PHE A 36 -0.03 -2.85 18.22
CA PHE A 36 0.76 -2.63 19.42
C PHE A 36 1.88 -1.61 19.14
N LYS A 37 2.42 -1.03 20.20
CA LYS A 37 3.49 -0.02 20.13
C LYS A 37 4.86 -0.65 20.40
N SER A 38 5.90 -0.16 19.72
CA SER A 38 7.31 -0.42 20.06
C SER A 38 7.82 0.52 21.15
N SER A 39 9.07 0.30 21.57
CA SER A 39 9.83 1.20 22.44
C SER A 39 10.08 2.57 21.81
N ASP A 40 10.29 2.64 20.49
CA ASP A 40 10.33 3.89 19.72
C ASP A 40 8.94 4.18 19.10
N PRO A 41 8.18 5.16 19.62
CA PRO A 41 6.83 5.45 19.13
C PRO A 41 6.78 5.93 17.67
N LEU A 42 7.90 6.38 17.10
CA LEU A 42 7.97 6.86 15.72
C LEU A 42 8.36 5.75 14.73
N SER A 43 8.80 4.61 15.24
CA SER A 43 9.23 3.46 14.45
C SER A 43 8.48 2.19 14.88
N PRO A 44 7.18 2.07 14.53
CA PRO A 44 6.45 0.84 14.78
C PRO A 44 7.10 -0.32 14.00
N PRO A 45 7.13 -1.53 14.58
CA PRO A 45 7.67 -2.71 13.91
C PRO A 45 6.64 -3.23 12.90
N ILE A 46 7.08 -3.94 11.86
CA ILE A 46 6.19 -4.40 10.79
C ILE A 46 5.11 -5.36 11.31
N GLU A 47 5.43 -6.11 12.36
CA GLU A 47 4.55 -7.04 13.06
C GLU A 47 3.34 -6.35 13.69
N ALA A 48 3.41 -5.04 13.96
CA ALA A 48 2.27 -4.26 14.42
C ALA A 48 1.18 -4.08 13.36
N PHE A 49 1.44 -4.49 12.11
CA PHE A 49 0.51 -4.45 10.98
C PHE A 49 0.16 -5.85 10.45
N LYS A 50 0.43 -6.92 11.23
CA LYS A 50 0.28 -8.31 10.78
C LYS A 50 -1.11 -8.67 10.25
N ASN A 51 -2.19 -8.10 10.78
CA ASN A 51 -3.54 -8.36 10.26
C ASN A 51 -3.94 -7.37 9.15
N HIS A 52 -3.22 -6.26 9.00
CA HIS A 52 -3.48 -5.25 7.97
C HIS A 52 -2.79 -5.60 6.65
N LEU A 53 -1.50 -5.97 6.69
CA LEU A 53 -0.67 -6.24 5.52
C LEU A 53 -1.25 -7.30 4.56
N PRO A 54 -1.74 -8.47 5.03
CA PRO A 54 -2.32 -9.48 4.14
C PRO A 54 -3.51 -8.93 3.34
N ARG A 55 -4.28 -8.02 3.93
CA ARG A 55 -5.42 -7.38 3.25
C ARG A 55 -4.97 -6.42 2.15
N ILE A 56 -3.85 -5.72 2.36
CA ILE A 56 -3.26 -4.83 1.35
C ILE A 56 -2.58 -5.62 0.23
N GLU A 57 -1.87 -6.69 0.56
CA GLU A 57 -1.33 -7.63 -0.45
C GLU A 57 -2.47 -8.20 -1.30
N LYS A 58 -3.53 -8.73 -0.66
CA LYS A 58 -4.73 -9.24 -1.36
C LYS A 58 -5.34 -8.18 -2.27
N PHE A 59 -5.45 -6.93 -1.80
CA PHE A 59 -5.94 -5.82 -2.61
C PHE A 59 -5.13 -5.67 -3.89
N TRP A 60 -3.80 -5.62 -3.81
CA TRP A 60 -2.94 -5.51 -4.99
C TRP A 60 -3.02 -6.73 -5.90
N ARG A 61 -3.10 -7.94 -5.35
CA ARG A 61 -3.30 -9.17 -6.13
C ARG A 61 -4.60 -9.13 -6.94
N VAL A 62 -5.69 -8.65 -6.35
CA VAL A 62 -6.96 -8.43 -7.06
C VAL A 62 -6.78 -7.39 -8.18
N GLN A 63 -6.08 -6.29 -7.93
CA GLN A 63 -5.93 -5.20 -8.91
C GLN A 63 -4.97 -5.52 -10.08
N LEU A 64 -3.92 -6.31 -9.84
CA LEU A 64 -2.81 -6.49 -10.77
C LEU A 64 -2.85 -7.84 -11.50
N ILE A 65 -3.25 -8.90 -10.81
CA ILE A 65 -3.30 -10.26 -11.38
C ILE A 65 -4.72 -10.83 -11.43
N GLY A 66 -5.73 -10.03 -11.07
CA GLY A 66 -7.14 -10.40 -11.19
C GLY A 66 -7.57 -11.49 -10.22
N GLU A 67 -6.88 -11.62 -9.09
CA GLU A 67 -7.27 -12.59 -8.07
C GLU A 67 -8.70 -12.34 -7.61
N ARG A 68 -9.50 -13.42 -7.50
CA ARG A 68 -10.90 -13.31 -7.08
C ARG A 68 -10.99 -13.16 -5.57
N LEU A 69 -11.96 -12.36 -5.14
CA LEU A 69 -12.41 -12.36 -3.75
C LEU A 69 -13.26 -13.60 -3.50
N THR A 70 -13.06 -14.24 -2.35
CA THR A 70 -13.91 -15.33 -1.87
C THR A 70 -15.13 -14.77 -1.14
N LYS A 71 -16.03 -15.64 -0.65
CA LYS A 71 -17.21 -15.19 0.09
C LYS A 71 -16.86 -14.67 1.48
N GLU A 72 -15.73 -15.11 2.01
CA GLU A 72 -15.18 -14.76 3.31
C GLU A 72 -14.42 -13.43 3.26
N ASP A 73 -13.98 -13.01 2.06
CA ASP A 73 -13.28 -11.75 1.85
C ASP A 73 -14.21 -10.54 2.02
N GLN A 74 -13.88 -9.66 2.97
CA GLN A 74 -14.55 -8.37 3.10
C GLN A 74 -14.24 -7.48 1.89
N ARG A 75 -15.27 -6.87 1.30
CA ARG A 75 -15.12 -5.88 0.22
C ARG A 75 -14.20 -4.73 0.65
N PHE A 76 -13.43 -4.19 -0.31
CA PHE A 76 -12.55 -3.06 -0.06
C PHE A 76 -13.35 -1.76 -0.11
N ASP A 77 -13.59 -1.14 1.05
CA ASP A 77 -14.15 0.20 1.14
C ASP A 77 -13.04 1.25 1.21
N LEU A 78 -12.36 1.47 0.07
CA LEU A 78 -11.18 2.33 0.04
C LEU A 78 -11.51 3.78 0.41
N ILE A 79 -12.52 4.38 -0.22
CA ILE A 79 -12.74 5.83 -0.08
C ILE A 79 -13.28 6.17 1.31
N ASN A 80 -14.26 5.42 1.85
CA ASN A 80 -14.85 5.80 3.13
C ASN A 80 -13.88 5.59 4.30
N ILE A 81 -13.07 4.52 4.25
CA ILE A 81 -12.05 4.27 5.27
C ILE A 81 -11.00 5.37 5.26
N HIS A 82 -10.53 5.80 4.09
CA HIS A 82 -9.51 6.87 4.05
C HIS A 82 -10.11 8.25 4.32
N LYS A 83 -11.40 8.48 4.01
CA LYS A 83 -12.10 9.70 4.40
C LYS A 83 -12.17 9.87 5.91
N SER A 84 -12.35 8.78 6.68
CA SER A 84 -12.35 8.86 8.15
C SER A 84 -10.96 9.15 8.74
N LEU A 85 -9.89 8.83 8.02
CA LEU A 85 -8.52 9.20 8.40
C LEU A 85 -8.20 10.69 8.12
N ASN A 86 -9.04 11.34 7.31
CA ASN A 86 -8.95 12.74 6.92
C ASN A 86 -7.53 13.15 6.45
N PRO A 87 -6.93 12.44 5.47
CA PRO A 87 -5.62 12.79 4.98
C PRO A 87 -5.67 14.14 4.26
N ASN A 88 -4.57 14.89 4.27
CA ASN A 88 -4.44 16.05 3.41
C ASN A 88 -3.86 15.69 2.04
N LYS A 89 -3.96 16.59 1.05
CA LYS A 89 -3.47 16.36 -0.31
C LYS A 89 -1.97 16.02 -0.36
N GLY A 90 -1.16 16.66 0.49
CA GLY A 90 0.27 16.41 0.58
C GLY A 90 0.60 15.00 1.06
N GLU A 91 -0.20 14.44 1.96
CA GLU A 91 -0.04 13.06 2.46
C GLU A 91 -0.33 12.03 1.37
N VAL A 92 -1.38 12.25 0.56
CA VAL A 92 -1.67 11.38 -0.59
C VAL A 92 -0.52 11.41 -1.59
N LEU A 93 -0.03 12.60 -1.94
CA LEU A 93 1.09 12.75 -2.87
C LEU A 93 2.39 12.14 -2.32
N ARG A 94 2.63 12.23 -1.01
CA ARG A 94 3.78 11.60 -0.36
C ARG A 94 3.69 10.09 -0.36
N TRP A 95 2.50 9.54 -0.10
CA TRP A 95 2.24 8.10 -0.19
C TRP A 95 2.56 7.61 -1.61
N VAL A 96 2.05 8.31 -2.64
CA VAL A 96 2.31 7.97 -4.06
C VAL A 96 3.79 8.05 -4.40
N LYS A 97 4.49 9.10 -3.94
CA LYS A 97 5.93 9.25 -4.15
C LYS A 97 6.70 8.09 -3.53
N LEU A 98 6.48 7.80 -2.25
CA LEU A 98 7.16 6.70 -1.55
C LEU A 98 6.88 5.35 -2.22
N PHE A 99 5.63 5.11 -2.64
CA PHE A 99 5.28 3.86 -3.30
C PHE A 99 6.00 3.71 -4.64
N ASN A 100 6.10 4.77 -5.44
CA ASN A 100 6.88 4.75 -6.68
C ASN A 100 8.38 4.56 -6.43
N GLU A 101 8.94 5.18 -5.39
CA GLU A 101 10.33 4.97 -4.97
C GLU A 101 10.56 3.50 -4.55
N THR A 102 9.60 2.86 -3.89
CA THR A 102 9.66 1.41 -3.61
C THR A 102 9.62 0.60 -4.90
N LEU A 103 8.76 0.94 -5.86
CA LEU A 103 8.72 0.26 -7.16
C LEU A 103 10.05 0.37 -7.93
N ASP A 104 10.72 1.52 -7.86
CA ASP A 104 12.03 1.75 -8.48
C ASP A 104 13.08 0.73 -7.98
N GLN A 105 13.03 0.36 -6.70
CA GLN A 105 13.99 -0.57 -6.08
C GLN A 105 13.85 -2.01 -6.58
N TYR A 106 12.68 -2.37 -7.10
CA TYR A 106 12.37 -3.73 -7.57
C TYR A 106 12.35 -3.83 -9.09
N GLU A 107 12.46 -2.72 -9.83
CA GLU A 107 12.36 -2.72 -11.29
C GLU A 107 13.62 -3.32 -11.94
N ASP A 108 13.43 -4.40 -12.69
CA ASP A 108 14.46 -5.03 -13.52
C ASP A 108 13.90 -5.44 -14.89
N ASP A 109 14.76 -5.91 -15.79
CA ASP A 109 14.36 -6.30 -17.14
C ASP A 109 13.32 -7.43 -17.18
N SER A 110 13.30 -8.29 -16.15
CA SER A 110 12.42 -9.44 -16.04
C SER A 110 11.01 -9.10 -15.52
N ASN A 111 10.81 -7.92 -14.96
CA ASN A 111 9.54 -7.50 -14.34
C ASN A 111 9.05 -6.10 -14.74
N ARG A 112 9.82 -5.38 -15.58
CA ARG A 112 9.57 -4.01 -16.04
C ARG A 112 8.11 -3.73 -16.43
N ASP A 113 7.51 -4.59 -17.26
CA ASP A 113 6.14 -4.37 -17.73
C ASP A 113 5.09 -4.52 -16.62
N PHE A 114 5.35 -5.40 -15.66
CA PHE A 114 4.52 -5.56 -14.47
C PHE A 114 4.63 -4.35 -13.53
N ILE A 115 5.85 -3.83 -13.33
CA ILE A 115 6.06 -2.61 -12.55
C ILE A 115 5.38 -1.41 -13.21
N LYS A 116 5.47 -1.26 -14.53
CA LYS A 116 4.74 -0.22 -15.28
C LYS A 116 3.23 -0.32 -15.12
N LEU A 117 2.67 -1.54 -15.15
CA LEU A 117 1.26 -1.77 -14.87
C LEU A 117 0.90 -1.31 -13.44
N TRP A 118 1.74 -1.63 -12.46
CA TRP A 118 1.52 -1.22 -11.08
C TRP A 118 1.56 0.30 -10.92
N ARG A 119 2.55 0.98 -11.50
CA ARG A 119 2.60 2.47 -11.51
C ARG A 119 1.34 3.08 -12.10
N LYS A 120 0.82 2.51 -13.19
CA LYS A 120 -0.45 2.96 -13.77
C LYS A 120 -1.60 2.80 -12.76
N LYS A 121 -1.68 1.68 -12.05
CA LYS A 121 -2.67 1.48 -10.98
C LYS A 121 -2.52 2.46 -9.83
N VAL A 122 -1.29 2.72 -9.38
CA VAL A 122 -1.02 3.75 -8.36
C VAL A 122 -1.53 5.11 -8.80
N SER A 123 -1.26 5.52 -10.05
CA SER A 123 -1.76 6.79 -10.60
C SER A 123 -3.29 6.82 -10.75
N GLU A 124 -3.93 5.69 -11.09
CA GLU A 124 -5.39 5.57 -11.11
C GLU A 124 -5.99 5.79 -9.71
N PHE A 125 -5.40 5.21 -8.67
CA PHE A 125 -5.85 5.40 -7.29
C PHE A 125 -5.54 6.80 -6.77
N GLU A 126 -4.36 7.37 -7.06
CA GLU A 126 -4.04 8.76 -6.76
C GLU A 126 -5.15 9.70 -7.25
N LYS A 127 -5.52 9.62 -8.53
CA LYS A 127 -6.58 10.44 -9.12
C LYS A 127 -7.90 10.29 -8.38
N ARG A 128 -8.30 9.05 -8.08
CA ARG A 128 -9.55 8.79 -7.33
C ARG A 128 -9.51 9.39 -5.93
N PHE A 129 -8.41 9.18 -5.20
CA PHE A 129 -8.26 9.74 -3.85
C PHE A 129 -8.30 11.27 -3.89
N LEU A 130 -7.62 11.89 -4.85
CA LEU A 130 -7.65 13.33 -5.03
C LEU A 130 -9.04 13.87 -5.40
N THR A 131 -9.84 13.14 -6.18
CA THR A 131 -11.21 13.53 -6.55
C THR A 131 -12.22 13.37 -5.41
N PHE A 132 -12.07 12.34 -4.57
CA PHE A 132 -13.12 11.97 -3.61
C PHE A 132 -12.83 12.40 -2.16
N LEU A 133 -11.58 12.78 -1.85
CA LEU A 133 -11.19 13.23 -0.50
C LEU A 133 -11.07 14.76 -0.38
N PHE A 134 -10.97 15.48 -1.51
CA PHE A 134 -10.77 16.93 -1.57
C PHE A 134 -11.71 17.57 -2.61
#